data_AF-A0A424XVK6-F1
#
_entry.id   AF-A0A424XVK6-F1
#
_cell.length_a   1.000
_cell.length_b   1.000
_cell.length_c   1.000
_cell.angle_alpha   90.00
_cell.angle_beta   90.00
_cell.angle_gamma   90.00
#
_symmetry.space_group_name_H-M   'P 1'
#
loop_
_entity.id
_entity.type
_entity.pdbx_description
1 polymer ?
#
loop_
_entity_poly.entity_id
_entity_poly.type
_entity_poly.pdbx_seq_one_letter_code
_entity_poly.pdbx_strand_id
1 'polypeptide(L)' 'MDTAKLFFNGRSQAVRLPKAYRFEGKEVYIKKVSQGILIIPKDKTV' A
#
# COMPACT_ATOMS: atom_id res chain seq x y z
N MET A 1 6.16 -9.97 -13.23
CA MET A 1 5.88 -8.85 -12.31
C MET A 1 4.44 -8.96 -11.90
N ASP A 2 4.16 -8.97 -10.61
CA ASP A 2 2.77 -8.91 -10.15
C ASP A 2 2.23 -7.49 -10.37
N THR A 3 0.96 -7.41 -10.72
CA THR A 3 0.26 -6.14 -10.94
C THR A 3 -0.92 -6.04 -9.97
N ALA A 4 -1.32 -4.80 -9.68
CA ALA A 4 -2.47 -4.51 -8.85
C ALA A 4 -3.39 -3.54 -9.58
N LYS A 5 -4.69 -3.65 -9.35
CA LYS A 5 -5.66 -2.73 -9.95
C LYS A 5 -5.65 -1.40 -9.19
N LEU A 6 -5.58 -0.31 -9.94
CA LEU A 6 -5.91 1.02 -9.47
C LEU A 6 -7.43 1.22 -9.55
N PHE A 7 -7.98 1.90 -8.55
CA PHE A 7 -9.38 2.29 -8.50
C PHE A 7 -9.52 3.59 -7.69
N PHE A 8 -10.72 4.17 -7.68
CA PHE A 8 -11.04 5.32 -6.83
C PHE A 8 -11.91 4.88 -5.66
N ASN A 9 -11.60 5.39 -4.46
CA ASN A 9 -12.45 5.31 -3.28
C ASN A 9 -12.86 6.74 -2.90
N GLY A 10 -14.08 7.13 -3.26
CA GLY A 10 -14.50 8.54 -3.21
C GLY A 10 -13.64 9.40 -4.14
N ARG A 11 -13.00 10.45 -3.59
CA ARG A 11 -12.10 11.36 -4.33
C ARG A 11 -10.63 10.92 -4.31
N SER A 12 -10.31 9.81 -3.66
CA SER A 12 -8.93 9.33 -3.49
C SER A 12 -8.64 8.17 -4.44
N GLN A 13 -7.43 8.14 -5.02
CA GLN A 13 -6.94 6.97 -5.74
C GLN A 13 -6.47 5.91 -4.75
N ALA A 14 -6.74 4.63 -5.06
CA ALA A 14 -6.39 3.49 -4.24
C ALA A 14 -5.84 2.34 -5.09
N VAL A 15 -5.02 1.49 -4.45
CA VAL A 15 -4.49 0.24 -5.01
C VAL A 15 -5.16 -0.93 -4.31
N ARG A 16 -5.67 -1.92 -5.05
CA ARG A 16 -6.18 -3.16 -4.45
C ARG A 16 -5.03 -4.13 -4.23
N LEU A 17 -4.60 -4.31 -2.99
CA LEU A 17 -3.55 -5.27 -2.64
C LEU A 17 -4.00 -6.72 -2.88
N PRO A 18 -3.30 -7.51 -3.72
CA PRO A 18 -3.51 -8.95 -3.80
C PRO A 18 -3.26 -9.61 -2.44
N LYS A 19 -3.83 -10.81 -2.21
CA LYS A 19 -3.77 -11.50 -0.91
C LYS A 19 -2.36 -11.64 -0.36
N ALA A 20 -1.38 -11.94 -1.22
CA ALA A 20 0.03 -12.13 -0.86
C ALA A 20 0.73 -10.86 -0.34
N TYR A 21 0.17 -9.67 -0.61
CA TYR A 21 0.77 -8.37 -0.29
C TYR A 21 -0.02 -7.59 0.77
N ARG A 22 -0.98 -8.22 1.45
CA ARG A 22 -1.78 -7.55 2.48
C ARG A 22 -0.94 -7.28 3.72
N PHE A 23 -1.13 -6.10 4.32
CA PHE A 23 -0.54 -5.74 5.60
C PHE A 23 -1.46 -6.19 6.75
N GLU A 24 -0.84 -6.45 7.89
CA GLU A 24 -1.52 -6.54 9.19
C GLU A 24 -1.64 -5.12 9.79
N GLY A 25 -2.66 -4.89 10.61
CA GLY A 25 -2.90 -3.58 11.23
C GLY A 25 -3.87 -2.69 10.44
N LYS A 26 -3.91 -1.40 10.80
CA LYS A 26 -4.86 -0.44 10.19
C LYS A 26 -4.16 0.67 9.40
N GLU A 27 -2.88 0.89 9.65
CA GLU A 27 -2.14 2.01 9.09
C GLU A 27 -0.77 1.59 8.52
N VAL A 28 -0.30 2.37 7.56
CA VAL A 28 1.01 2.20 6.92
C VAL A 28 1.68 3.57 6.77
N TYR A 29 3.01 3.58 6.85
CA TYR A 29 3.82 4.72 6.40
C TYR A 29 3.96 4.69 4.89
N ILE A 30 3.97 5.87 4.27
CA ILE A 30 4.19 6.06 2.83
C ILE A 30 5.41 6.96 2.65
N LYS A 31 6.39 6.51 1.86
CA LYS A 31 7.58 7.29 1.48
C LYS A 31 7.75 7.32 -0.03
N LYS A 32 7.94 8.50 -0.61
CA LYS A 32 8.28 8.63 -2.03
C LYS A 32 9.76 8.28 -2.26
N VAL A 33 10.03 7.50 -3.29
CA VAL A 33 11.38 7.08 -3.73
C VAL A 33 11.52 7.32 -5.24
N SER A 34 12.72 7.18 -5.80
CA SER A 34 12.98 7.49 -7.21
C SER A 34 12.09 6.73 -8.21
N GLN A 35 11.73 5.50 -7.89
CA GLN A 35 10.94 4.60 -8.76
C GLN A 35 9.47 4.46 -8.33
N GLY A 36 8.99 5.26 -7.37
CA GLY A 36 7.59 5.19 -6.92
C GLY A 36 7.40 5.49 -5.44
N ILE A 37 6.62 4.64 -4.76
CA ILE A 37 6.34 4.74 -3.33
C ILE A 37 6.73 3.46 -2.61
N LEU A 38 7.23 3.60 -1.39
CA LEU A 38 7.45 2.53 -0.43
C LEU A 38 6.36 2.60 0.64
N ILE A 39 5.71 1.47 0.90
CA ILE A 39 4.66 1.32 1.90
C ILE A 39 5.16 0.37 2.99
N ILE A 40 5.10 0.78 4.25
CA ILE A 40 5.64 0.04 5.40
C ILE A 40 4.56 -0.04 6.49
N PRO A 41 4.29 -1.21 7.11
CA PRO A 41 3.34 -1.28 8.22
C PRO A 41 3.74 -0.35 9.36
N LYS A 42 2.78 0.40 9.90
CA LYS A 42 3.01 1.30 11.05
C LYS A 42 2.99 0.55 12.38
N ASP A 43 2.15 -0.49 12.48
CA ASP A 43 1.86 -1.20 13.72
C ASP A 43 2.78 -2.41 13.96
N LYS A 44 3.81 -2.63 13.13
CA LYS A 44 4.86 -3.63 13.43
C LYS A 44 5.93 -3.01 14.30
N THR A 45 5.66 -3.00 15.60
CA THR A 45 6.73 -3.14 16.60
C THR A 45 7.45 -4.44 16.27
N VAL A 46 8.72 -4.34 15.85
CA VAL A 46 9.65 -5.47 15.92
C VAL A 46 9.85 -5.82 17.39
#